data_AF-A0A5P8NFC5-F1
#
_entry.id   AF-A0A5P8NFC5-F1
#
_cell.length_a   1.000
_cell.length_b   1.000
_cell.length_c   1.000
_cell.angle_alpha   90.00
_cell.angle_beta   90.00
_cell.angle_gamma   90.00
#
_symmetry.space_group_name_H-M   'P 1'
#
loop_
_entity.id
_entity.type
_entity.pdbx_description
1 polymer ?
#
loop_
_entity_poly.entity_id
_entity_poly.type
_entity_poly.pdbx_seq_one_letter_code
_entity_poly.pdbx_strand_id
1 'polypeptide(L)'
;MKNKFITFIILLILGVIGAGLYSSYLFKNSDRDSFVLLIEGAGLLNEQVLEVEKRENLYIGDIISTQGDNSLVIIEWGDGSLTRLGGNSTIEIKELFITHDLSMMNISFELLSGKSWSNVISFFGEDSYFKEYFMDSEASVRGTVFDVDLENEYIYVLDHEVTLTTNDKSFIIGERDPFSLKTFSFIQLEKFIRDIKNQAWEALNDKYDTEYLEILKQEALEKFKENIILKKFDEVIQSEDLEKLIGTMSESEKQELYNKLLIEYQKINFIKSSDDGMLFLNKIKLKEVLLATASNDNKKVLIQSIMFDFKETIQSKNFNHLDSILPILKNHSDILKELDIKFSDYFDFNILPDDLKQIMLNNLESLKNIFGQSVDLTKFKNISVDDIKSRYNSIKNNTDKVIHGVLDSLINK
;
A
#
# COMPACT_ATOMS: atom_id res chain seq x y z
N MET A 1 1.97 51.70 -31.37
CA MET A 1 2.21 51.27 -29.97
C MET A 1 0.92 50.95 -29.21
N LYS A 2 -0.12 51.81 -29.23
CA LYS A 2 -1.42 51.55 -28.56
C LYS A 2 -2.04 50.16 -28.84
N ASN A 3 -2.12 49.73 -30.11
CA ASN A 3 -2.75 48.44 -30.43
C ASN A 3 -1.97 47.23 -29.88
N LYS A 4 -0.64 47.28 -29.82
CA LYS A 4 0.17 46.20 -29.25
C LYS A 4 -0.01 46.08 -27.73
N PHE A 5 -0.17 47.21 -27.05
CA PHE A 5 -0.43 47.25 -25.60
C PHE A 5 -1.82 46.70 -25.25
N ILE A 6 -2.83 47.04 -26.03
CA ILE A 6 -4.20 46.51 -25.84
C ILE A 6 -4.23 45.00 -26.07
N THR A 7 -3.57 44.49 -27.12
CA THR A 7 -3.47 43.04 -27.37
C THR A 7 -2.75 42.29 -26.24
N PHE A 8 -1.69 42.88 -25.68
CA PHE A 8 -0.97 42.29 -24.54
C PHE A 8 -1.87 42.20 -23.29
N ILE A 9 -2.62 43.25 -22.96
CA ILE A 9 -3.55 43.23 -21.83
C ILE A 9 -4.64 42.17 -22.01
N ILE A 10 -5.19 42.03 -23.22
CA ILE A 10 -6.21 41.01 -23.52
C ILE A 10 -5.65 39.60 -23.33
N LEU A 11 -4.44 39.33 -23.82
CA LEU A 11 -3.77 38.03 -23.63
C LEU A 11 -3.48 37.74 -22.15
N LEU A 12 -3.08 38.74 -21.37
CA LEU A 12 -2.84 38.61 -19.94
C LEU A 12 -4.13 38.28 -19.18
N ILE A 13 -5.24 38.97 -19.50
CA ILE A 13 -6.56 38.69 -18.91
C ILE A 13 -7.03 37.28 -19.28
N LEU A 14 -6.90 36.87 -20.54
CA LEU A 14 -7.24 35.51 -20.98
C LEU A 14 -6.36 34.45 -20.30
N GLY A 15 -5.08 34.74 -20.07
CA GLY A 15 -4.18 33.87 -19.33
C GLY A 15 -4.59 33.70 -17.87
N VAL A 16 -4.97 34.79 -17.19
CA VAL A 16 -5.47 34.74 -15.80
C VAL A 16 -6.82 34.01 -15.71
N ILE A 17 -7.74 34.25 -16.65
CA ILE A 17 -9.03 33.54 -16.70
C ILE A 17 -8.79 32.05 -17.00
N GLY A 18 -7.91 31.73 -17.95
CA GLY A 18 -7.55 30.35 -18.28
C GLY A 18 -6.93 29.62 -17.10
N ALA A 19 -6.00 30.26 -16.38
CA ALA A 19 -5.42 29.73 -15.16
C ALA A 19 -6.49 29.53 -14.08
N GLY A 20 -7.38 30.50 -13.86
CA GLY A 20 -8.47 30.39 -12.88
C GLY A 20 -9.47 29.26 -13.20
N LEU A 21 -9.83 29.07 -14.47
CA LEU A 21 -10.69 27.96 -14.91
C LEU A 21 -9.98 26.61 -14.78
N TYR A 22 -8.68 26.54 -15.11
CA TYR A 22 -7.88 25.33 -14.95
C TYR A 22 -7.72 24.93 -13.48
N SER A 23 -7.38 25.89 -12.61
CA SER A 23 -7.35 25.68 -11.15
C SER A 23 -8.72 25.26 -10.63
N SER A 24 -9.81 25.94 -11.04
CA SER A 24 -11.16 25.58 -10.61
C SER A 24 -11.59 24.19 -11.09
N TYR A 25 -11.14 23.72 -12.27
CA TYR A 25 -11.40 22.37 -12.75
C TYR A 25 -10.65 21.32 -11.91
N LEU A 26 -9.39 21.59 -11.56
CA LEU A 26 -8.62 20.73 -10.65
C LEU A 26 -9.24 20.67 -9.24
N PHE A 27 -9.62 21.83 -8.66
CA PHE A 27 -10.23 21.91 -7.32
C PHE A 27 -11.67 21.36 -7.24
N LYS A 28 -12.38 21.28 -8.36
CA LYS A 28 -13.72 20.65 -8.40
C LYS A 28 -13.62 19.13 -8.48
N ASN A 29 -12.44 18.60 -8.84
CA ASN A 29 -12.13 17.18 -8.94
C ASN A 29 -11.20 16.69 -7.82
N SER A 30 -10.96 17.50 -6.79
CA SER A 30 -10.14 17.16 -5.62
C SER A 30 -11.00 16.86 -4.38
N ASP A 31 -10.43 16.08 -3.48
CA ASP A 31 -11.07 15.41 -2.33
C ASP A 31 -12.03 16.25 -1.48
N ARG A 32 -13.10 15.59 -1.05
CA ARG A 32 -14.05 15.99 0.02
C ARG A 32 -14.34 14.84 0.99
N ASP A 33 -13.62 13.73 0.89
CA ASP A 33 -13.91 12.47 1.56
C ASP A 33 -12.85 12.12 2.63
N SER A 34 -12.07 13.12 3.07
CA SER A 34 -11.22 13.00 4.25
C SER A 34 -11.94 13.51 5.48
N PHE A 35 -11.94 12.70 6.54
CA PHE A 35 -12.71 12.95 7.76
C PHE A 35 -11.87 12.77 9.02
N VAL A 36 -12.29 13.44 10.08
CA VAL A 36 -11.82 13.21 11.44
C VAL A 36 -12.96 12.72 12.31
N LEU A 37 -12.66 11.78 13.21
CA LEU A 37 -13.58 11.22 14.18
C LEU A 37 -12.92 11.16 15.56
N LEU A 38 -13.65 11.59 16.59
CA LEU A 38 -13.29 11.30 17.97
C LEU A 38 -13.80 9.91 18.35
N ILE A 39 -12.94 9.04 18.84
CA ILE A 39 -13.31 7.68 19.26
C ILE A 39 -13.49 7.62 20.78
N GLU A 40 -12.53 8.16 21.52
CA GLU A 40 -12.55 8.17 22.98
C GLU A 40 -11.96 9.47 23.52
N GLY A 41 -12.43 9.88 24.71
CA GLY A 41 -11.88 11.03 25.44
C GLY A 41 -12.36 12.37 24.90
N ALA A 42 -11.43 13.28 24.69
CA ALA A 42 -11.67 14.65 24.24
C ALA A 42 -10.76 14.99 23.05
N GLY A 43 -11.35 15.51 21.99
CA GLY A 43 -10.63 15.98 20.81
C GLY A 43 -11.23 17.26 20.27
N LEU A 44 -10.40 18.05 19.60
CA LEU A 44 -10.78 19.31 18.98
C LEU A 44 -10.38 19.33 17.50
N LEU A 45 -11.21 19.96 16.68
CA LEU A 45 -10.91 20.39 15.31
C LEU A 45 -11.03 21.91 15.27
N ASN A 46 -9.93 22.63 15.04
CA ASN A 46 -9.90 24.10 15.03
C ASN A 46 -10.57 24.72 16.27
N GLU A 47 -10.19 24.24 17.45
CA GLU A 47 -10.76 24.63 18.76
C GLU A 47 -12.22 24.19 19.00
N GLN A 48 -12.90 23.62 18.01
CA GLN A 48 -14.25 23.08 18.16
C GLN A 48 -14.21 21.66 18.70
N VAL A 49 -15.05 21.37 19.69
CA VAL A 49 -15.14 20.02 20.28
C VAL A 49 -15.68 19.04 19.25
N LEU A 50 -14.96 17.94 19.04
CA LEU A 50 -15.42 16.82 18.25
C LEU A 50 -16.45 16.00 19.05
N GLU A 51 -17.53 15.61 18.39
CA GLU A 51 -18.48 14.66 18.95
C GLU A 51 -17.99 13.22 18.70
N VAL A 52 -18.20 12.33 19.68
CA VAL A 52 -17.79 10.92 19.58
C VAL A 52 -18.48 10.26 18.38
N GLU A 53 -17.71 9.53 17.58
CA GLU A 53 -18.11 8.79 16.38
C GLU A 53 -18.75 9.63 15.26
N LYS A 54 -18.70 10.96 15.36
CA LYS A 54 -19.20 11.86 14.33
C LYS A 54 -18.08 12.21 13.35
N ARG A 55 -18.33 11.98 12.05
CA ARG A 55 -17.43 12.39 10.97
C ARG A 55 -17.54 13.90 10.73
N GLU A 56 -16.41 14.58 10.83
CA GLU A 56 -16.24 15.97 10.43
C GLU A 56 -15.27 16.04 9.25
N ASN A 57 -15.58 16.86 8.24
CA ASN A 57 -14.72 17.00 7.05
C ASN A 57 -13.42 17.71 7.40
N LEU A 58 -12.34 17.31 6.75
CA LEU A 58 -11.03 17.95 6.87
C LEU A 58 -10.70 18.86 5.69
N TYR A 59 -9.94 19.91 6.00
CA TYR A 59 -9.43 20.88 5.06
C TYR A 59 -7.96 21.20 5.33
N ILE A 60 -7.28 21.74 4.31
CA ILE A 60 -5.92 22.25 4.45
C ILE A 60 -5.90 23.38 5.50
N GLY A 61 -4.94 23.31 6.42
CA GLY A 61 -4.77 24.23 7.54
C GLY A 61 -5.55 23.86 8.79
N ASP A 62 -6.35 22.79 8.76
CA ASP A 62 -7.04 22.32 9.96
C ASP A 62 -6.06 21.83 11.03
N ILE A 63 -6.34 22.18 12.28
CA ILE A 63 -5.59 21.72 13.45
C ILE A 63 -6.46 20.74 14.23
N ILE A 64 -5.94 19.53 14.44
CA ILE A 64 -6.62 18.47 15.16
C ILE A 64 -5.82 18.20 16.43
N SER A 65 -6.49 18.13 17.57
CA SER A 65 -5.82 17.84 18.85
C SER A 65 -6.62 16.88 19.72
N THR A 66 -5.93 16.11 20.54
CA THR A 66 -6.51 15.26 21.59
C THR A 66 -6.09 15.80 22.96
N GLN A 67 -6.97 15.67 23.96
CA GLN A 67 -6.73 16.17 25.30
C GLN A 67 -6.87 15.05 26.34
N GLY A 68 -5.81 14.80 27.10
CA GLY A 68 -5.75 13.73 28.10
C GLY A 68 -5.31 12.39 27.51
N ASP A 69 -4.70 11.57 28.37
CA ASP A 69 -3.94 10.38 27.97
C ASP A 69 -4.79 9.27 27.32
N ASN A 70 -6.10 9.23 27.63
CA ASN A 70 -7.03 8.22 27.12
C ASN A 70 -7.75 8.66 25.82
N SER A 71 -7.40 9.82 25.27
CA SER A 71 -8.07 10.34 24.09
C SER A 71 -7.55 9.69 22.81
N LEU A 72 -8.45 9.40 21.88
CA LEU A 72 -8.15 8.80 20.60
C LEU A 72 -8.97 9.49 19.50
N VAL A 73 -8.25 10.04 18.52
CA VAL A 73 -8.85 10.57 17.28
C VAL A 73 -8.34 9.76 16.11
N ILE A 74 -9.24 9.48 15.15
CA ILE A 74 -8.92 8.82 13.89
C ILE A 74 -9.16 9.82 12.76
N ILE A 75 -8.21 9.86 11.83
CA ILE A 75 -8.30 10.54 10.56
C ILE A 75 -8.40 9.47 9.49
N GLU A 76 -9.50 9.52 8.76
CA GLU A 76 -9.73 8.74 7.55
C GLU A 76 -9.35 9.65 6.37
N TRP A 77 -8.27 9.31 5.68
CA TRP A 77 -7.85 10.03 4.48
C TRP A 77 -8.65 9.53 3.27
N GLY A 78 -8.90 10.38 2.28
CA GLY A 78 -9.72 10.05 1.11
C GLY A 78 -9.09 9.01 0.16
N ASP A 79 -7.81 8.69 0.35
CA ASP A 79 -7.12 7.57 -0.30
C ASP A 79 -7.36 6.22 0.40
N GLY A 80 -8.09 6.22 1.53
CA GLY A 80 -8.31 5.08 2.40
C GLY A 80 -7.17 4.84 3.40
N SER A 81 -6.16 5.69 3.45
CA SER A 81 -5.16 5.64 4.53
C SER A 81 -5.80 6.03 5.87
N LEU A 82 -5.20 5.60 6.97
CA LEU A 82 -5.58 6.02 8.32
C LEU A 82 -4.42 6.67 9.05
N THR A 83 -4.73 7.71 9.83
CA THR A 83 -3.83 8.22 10.88
C THR A 83 -4.60 8.30 12.20
N ARG A 84 -4.02 7.81 13.29
CA ARG A 84 -4.59 7.88 14.63
C ARG A 84 -3.71 8.72 15.54
N LEU A 85 -4.35 9.57 16.32
CA LEU A 85 -3.68 10.42 17.30
C LEU A 85 -3.94 9.87 18.69
N GLY A 86 -2.87 9.56 19.41
CA GLY A 86 -2.94 9.19 20.83
C GLY A 86 -3.29 10.39 21.71
N GLY A 87 -3.33 10.21 23.03
CA GLY A 87 -3.59 11.30 23.97
C GLY A 87 -2.53 12.41 23.92
N ASN A 88 -2.96 13.66 24.15
CA ASN A 88 -2.13 14.87 24.13
C ASN A 88 -1.38 15.14 22.81
N SER A 89 -1.92 14.63 21.71
CA SER A 89 -1.38 14.81 20.37
C SER A 89 -1.99 16.02 19.69
N THR A 90 -1.21 16.67 18.83
CA THR A 90 -1.70 17.75 17.96
C THR A 90 -1.08 17.61 16.59
N ILE A 91 -1.89 17.73 15.54
CA ILE A 91 -1.40 17.84 14.15
C ILE A 91 -1.97 19.06 13.44
N GLU A 92 -1.30 19.48 12.38
CA GLU A 92 -1.80 20.44 11.40
C GLU A 92 -1.77 19.84 9.98
N ILE A 93 -2.89 19.94 9.26
CA ILE A 93 -2.98 19.49 7.86
C ILE A 93 -2.27 20.50 6.96
N LYS A 94 -1.18 20.09 6.31
CA LYS A 94 -0.39 20.96 5.42
C LYS A 94 -0.83 20.85 3.97
N GLU A 95 -1.21 19.65 3.54
CA GLU A 95 -1.72 19.39 2.21
C GLU A 95 -2.72 18.25 2.21
N LEU A 96 -3.79 18.44 1.44
CA LEU A 96 -4.84 17.46 1.25
C LEU A 96 -5.34 17.58 -0.19
N PHE A 97 -4.77 16.78 -1.07
CA PHE A 97 -5.16 16.73 -2.48
C PHE A 97 -5.19 15.29 -2.97
N ILE A 98 -6.40 14.76 -3.15
CA ILE A 98 -6.63 13.45 -3.77
C ILE A 98 -7.58 13.66 -4.94
N THR A 99 -7.23 13.16 -6.11
CA THR A 99 -8.15 13.19 -7.26
C THR A 99 -9.25 12.16 -7.07
N HIS A 100 -10.46 12.42 -7.59
CA HIS A 100 -11.59 11.47 -7.49
C HIS A 100 -11.28 10.07 -8.06
N ASP A 101 -10.32 9.99 -8.96
CA ASP A 101 -9.89 8.78 -9.62
C ASP A 101 -8.65 8.15 -8.96
N LEU A 102 -8.15 8.75 -7.87
CA LEU A 102 -6.97 8.33 -7.10
C LEU A 102 -5.66 8.35 -7.92
N SER A 103 -5.66 8.86 -9.15
CA SER A 103 -4.45 8.93 -9.98
C SER A 103 -3.36 9.84 -9.39
N MET A 104 -3.73 10.80 -8.56
CA MET A 104 -2.80 11.68 -7.85
C MET A 104 -3.26 11.89 -6.41
N MET A 105 -2.33 11.71 -5.46
CA MET A 105 -2.60 11.76 -4.02
C MET A 105 -1.42 12.40 -3.30
N ASN A 106 -1.66 13.58 -2.74
CA ASN A 106 -0.70 14.36 -1.99
C ASN A 106 -1.31 14.65 -0.62
N ILE A 107 -0.85 13.91 0.37
CA ILE A 107 -1.25 14.08 1.76
C ILE A 107 -0.01 14.51 2.53
N SER A 108 -0.10 15.62 3.25
CA SER A 108 0.91 15.94 4.24
C SER A 108 0.35 16.64 5.47
N PHE A 109 0.93 16.32 6.61
CA PHE A 109 0.58 16.92 7.90
C PHE A 109 1.80 17.03 8.80
N GLU A 110 1.74 17.90 9.79
CA GLU A 110 2.80 18.11 10.79
C GLU A 110 2.31 17.64 12.15
N LEU A 111 3.03 16.70 12.77
CA LEU A 111 2.84 16.30 14.17
C LEU A 111 3.55 17.31 15.07
N LEU A 112 2.76 18.14 15.76
CA LEU A 112 3.25 19.22 16.61
C LEU A 112 3.55 18.74 18.04
N SER A 113 2.79 17.75 18.52
CA SER A 113 2.98 17.15 19.85
C SER A 113 2.41 15.73 19.92
N GLY A 114 2.85 14.97 20.93
CA GLY A 114 2.32 13.65 21.25
C GLY A 114 2.81 12.57 20.28
N LYS A 115 1.89 11.72 19.84
CA LYS A 115 2.15 10.56 18.97
C LYS A 115 1.08 10.33 17.92
N SER A 116 1.49 9.74 16.81
CA SER A 116 0.66 9.34 15.68
C SER A 116 0.95 7.88 15.30
N TRP A 117 -0.08 7.20 14.81
CA TRP A 117 0.05 5.92 14.13
C TRP A 117 -0.57 6.05 12.75
N SER A 118 0.18 5.75 11.70
CA SER A 118 -0.29 5.86 10.32
C SER A 118 -0.23 4.51 9.62
N ASN A 119 -1.34 4.09 9.04
CA ASN A 119 -1.44 2.97 8.11
C ASN A 119 -1.78 3.54 6.73
N VAL A 120 -0.74 3.68 5.92
CA VAL A 120 -0.82 4.32 4.61
C VAL A 120 -1.08 3.27 3.56
N ILE A 121 -2.16 3.43 2.78
CA ILE A 121 -2.43 2.60 1.62
C ILE A 121 -1.40 2.89 0.53
N SER A 122 -0.86 1.84 -0.09
CA SER A 122 0.08 2.02 -1.19
C SER A 122 -0.63 2.66 -2.39
N PHE A 123 0.09 3.51 -3.13
CA PHE A 123 -0.46 4.21 -4.28
C PHE A 123 0.51 4.30 -5.44
N PHE A 124 -0.04 4.59 -6.62
CA PHE A 124 0.67 4.67 -7.88
C PHE A 124 0.54 6.08 -8.45
N GLY A 125 1.67 6.68 -8.79
CA GLY A 125 1.76 8.09 -9.20
C GLY A 125 3.14 8.59 -8.80
N GLU A 126 3.89 9.08 -9.79
CA GLU A 126 5.24 9.61 -9.57
C GLU A 126 5.21 10.88 -8.72
N ASP A 127 4.18 11.71 -8.91
CA ASP A 127 4.00 12.97 -8.18
C ASP A 127 3.20 12.81 -6.87
N SER A 128 2.67 11.60 -6.58
CA SER A 128 1.91 11.31 -5.36
C SER A 128 2.84 11.08 -4.17
N TYR A 129 2.43 11.53 -2.98
CA TYR A 129 3.14 11.30 -1.72
C TYR A 129 2.22 11.29 -0.50
N PHE A 130 2.71 10.63 0.55
CA PHE A 130 2.21 10.74 1.91
C PHE A 130 3.38 11.13 2.80
N LYS A 131 3.26 12.27 3.49
CA LYS A 131 4.34 12.86 4.30
C LYS A 131 3.87 13.27 5.68
N GLU A 132 4.66 12.93 6.68
CA GLU A 132 4.49 13.40 8.04
C GLU A 132 5.71 14.22 8.48
N TYR A 133 5.47 15.45 8.93
CA TYR A 133 6.52 16.36 9.40
C TYR A 133 6.58 16.38 10.94
N PHE A 134 7.77 16.44 11.50
CA PHE A 134 8.00 16.64 12.95
C PHE A 134 9.46 17.03 13.23
N MET A 135 9.73 17.86 14.23
CA MET A 135 11.09 18.18 14.71
C MET A 135 12.12 18.47 13.57
N ASP A 136 11.76 19.32 12.61
CA ASP A 136 12.54 19.64 11.40
C ASP A 136 12.87 18.43 10.49
N SER A 137 12.08 17.36 10.58
CA SER A 137 12.22 16.12 9.83
C SER A 137 10.94 15.83 9.02
N GLU A 138 11.11 15.11 7.92
CA GLU A 138 10.05 14.62 7.02
C GLU A 138 10.13 13.10 6.94
N ALA A 139 9.07 12.40 7.36
CA ALA A 139 8.86 11.00 7.07
C ALA A 139 8.05 10.87 5.77
N SER A 140 8.69 10.38 4.70
CA SER A 140 8.04 10.10 3.42
C SER A 140 7.83 8.60 3.26
N VAL A 141 6.61 8.21 2.91
CA VAL A 141 6.20 6.81 2.85
C VAL A 141 5.34 6.49 1.63
N ARG A 142 5.21 5.19 1.33
CA ARG A 142 4.32 4.66 0.29
C ARG A 142 3.90 3.25 0.66
N GLY A 143 2.68 3.08 1.18
CA GLY A 143 2.22 1.74 1.59
C GLY A 143 2.92 1.26 2.87
N THR A 144 2.77 1.97 3.98
CA THR A 144 3.62 1.78 5.17
C THR A 144 2.80 1.92 6.44
N VAL A 145 3.07 1.05 7.42
CA VAL A 145 2.52 1.17 8.77
C VAL A 145 3.64 1.61 9.70
N PHE A 146 3.48 2.76 10.33
CA PHE A 146 4.50 3.34 11.19
C PHE A 146 3.91 4.15 12.35
N ASP A 147 4.67 4.22 13.42
CA ASP A 147 4.36 4.92 14.67
C ASP A 147 5.42 6.00 14.92
N VAL A 148 4.99 7.23 15.20
CA VAL A 148 5.85 8.35 15.59
C VAL A 148 5.43 8.80 16.98
N ASP A 149 6.37 8.83 17.92
CA ASP A 149 6.14 9.30 19.28
C ASP A 149 7.16 10.37 19.63
N LEU A 150 6.71 11.62 19.74
CA LEU A 150 7.56 12.77 20.05
C LEU A 150 7.86 12.90 21.55
N GLU A 151 7.08 12.27 22.43
CA GLU A 151 7.37 12.24 23.87
C GLU A 151 8.53 11.28 24.16
N ASN A 152 8.52 10.12 23.50
CA ASN A 152 9.57 9.11 23.59
C ASN A 152 10.66 9.27 22.51
N GLU A 153 10.53 10.27 21.63
CA GLU A 153 11.45 10.65 20.56
C GLU A 153 11.86 9.47 19.65
N TYR A 154 10.89 8.70 19.15
CA TYR A 154 11.14 7.59 18.23
C TYR A 154 10.22 7.57 17.00
N ILE A 155 10.68 6.88 15.97
CA ILE A 155 9.87 6.35 14.88
C ILE A 155 10.06 4.83 14.80
N TYR A 156 8.97 4.09 14.59
CA TYR A 156 8.98 2.63 14.49
C TYR A 156 8.13 2.17 13.31
N VAL A 157 8.71 1.35 12.44
CA VAL A 157 8.04 0.85 11.23
C VAL A 157 7.59 -0.58 11.46
N LEU A 158 6.31 -0.85 11.23
CA LEU A 158 5.69 -2.16 11.40
C LEU A 158 5.54 -2.92 10.08
N ASP A 159 5.35 -2.19 8.98
CA ASP A 159 5.22 -2.75 7.64
C ASP A 159 5.88 -1.81 6.64
N HIS A 160 6.62 -2.37 5.68
CA HIS A 160 7.39 -1.65 4.66
C HIS A 160 8.60 -0.86 5.20
N GLU A 161 8.75 0.40 4.81
CA GLU A 161 9.88 1.29 5.14
C GLU A 161 9.45 2.77 5.14
N VAL A 162 10.20 3.57 5.92
CA VAL A 162 10.10 5.03 5.94
C VAL A 162 11.40 5.63 5.43
N THR A 163 11.30 6.60 4.51
CA THR A 163 12.43 7.50 4.21
C THR A 163 12.32 8.73 5.11
N LEU A 164 13.18 8.80 6.12
CA LEU A 164 13.27 9.93 7.04
C LEU A 164 14.31 10.93 6.52
N THR A 165 13.88 12.13 6.16
CA THR A 165 14.75 13.21 5.71
C THR A 165 14.83 14.31 6.76
N THR A 166 16.05 14.69 7.13
CA THR A 166 16.34 15.85 7.96
C THR A 166 17.00 16.94 7.10
N ASN A 167 17.27 18.10 7.69
CA ASN A 167 17.99 19.19 6.99
C ASN A 167 19.33 18.76 6.37
N ASP A 168 20.01 17.76 6.95
CA ASP A 168 21.38 17.39 6.56
C ASP A 168 21.49 15.99 5.93
N LYS A 169 20.54 15.08 6.19
CA LYS A 169 20.69 13.65 5.90
C LYS A 169 19.35 12.98 5.60
N SER A 170 19.42 11.84 4.92
CA SER A 170 18.29 10.93 4.73
C SER A 170 18.63 9.55 5.28
N PHE A 171 17.66 8.91 5.91
CA PHE A 171 17.74 7.58 6.51
C PHE A 171 16.60 6.71 5.96
N ILE A 172 16.90 5.44 5.67
CA ILE A 172 15.88 4.44 5.36
C ILE A 172 15.68 3.60 6.62
N ILE A 173 14.45 3.57 7.11
CA ILE A 173 14.06 2.86 8.34
C ILE A 173 13.15 1.73 7.92
N GLY A 174 13.63 0.49 8.05
CA GLY A 174 12.93 -0.71 7.62
C GLY A 174 11.99 -1.29 8.67
N GLU A 175 11.24 -2.30 8.26
CA GLU A 175 10.36 -3.10 9.11
C GLU A 175 11.09 -3.58 10.39
N ARG A 176 10.51 -3.26 11.54
CA ARG A 176 10.99 -3.60 12.89
C ARG A 176 12.33 -2.98 13.28
N ASP A 177 12.75 -1.90 12.62
CA ASP A 177 13.95 -1.14 12.98
C ASP A 177 13.58 0.14 13.76
N PRO A 178 13.52 0.13 15.10
CA PRO A 178 13.22 1.34 15.87
C PRO A 178 14.35 2.36 15.72
N PHE A 179 13.99 3.63 15.51
CA PHE A 179 14.94 4.69 15.25
C PHE A 179 14.70 5.88 16.19
N SER A 180 15.76 6.38 16.81
CA SER A 180 15.67 7.52 17.73
C SER A 180 15.71 8.84 16.95
N LEU A 181 14.69 9.68 17.17
CA LEU A 181 14.60 11.04 16.65
C LEU A 181 15.55 11.99 17.39
N LYS A 182 15.90 11.67 18.64
CA LYS A 182 16.85 12.45 19.44
C LYS A 182 18.28 12.36 18.92
N THR A 183 18.74 11.15 18.59
CA THR A 183 20.14 10.89 18.23
C THR A 183 20.34 10.58 16.75
N PHE A 184 19.25 10.47 15.99
CA PHE A 184 19.25 10.03 14.58
C PHE A 184 20.03 8.73 14.37
N SER A 185 19.67 7.71 15.17
CA SER A 185 20.32 6.40 15.15
C SER A 185 19.37 5.27 15.50
N PHE A 186 19.61 4.09 14.95
CA PHE A 186 18.87 2.88 15.29
C PHE A 186 19.02 2.50 16.77
N ILE A 187 17.90 2.07 17.36
CA ILE A 187 17.79 1.57 18.72
C ILE A 187 17.87 0.04 18.66
N GLN A 188 18.52 -0.59 19.64
CA GLN A 188 18.47 -2.05 19.76
C GLN A 188 17.04 -2.51 20.01
N LEU A 189 16.53 -3.43 19.19
CA LEU A 189 15.14 -3.87 19.22
C LEU A 189 14.73 -4.41 20.59
N GLU A 190 15.58 -5.19 21.27
CA GLU A 190 15.27 -5.73 22.60
C GLU A 190 15.15 -4.63 23.66
N LYS A 191 15.97 -3.58 23.54
CA LYS A 191 15.89 -2.41 24.41
C LYS A 191 14.60 -1.63 24.12
N PHE A 192 14.28 -1.42 22.85
CA PHE A 192 13.05 -0.74 22.44
C PHE A 192 11.81 -1.46 22.98
N ILE A 193 11.69 -2.77 22.74
CA ILE A 193 10.54 -3.58 23.18
C ILE A 193 10.36 -3.56 24.70
N ARG A 194 11.46 -3.59 25.46
CA ARG A 194 11.42 -3.66 26.93
C ARG A 194 11.17 -2.31 27.59
N ASP A 195 11.80 -1.25 27.07
CA ASP A 195 11.96 0.00 27.81
C ASP A 195 11.18 1.19 27.21
N ILE A 196 10.80 1.13 25.93
CA ILE A 196 10.26 2.29 25.18
C ILE A 196 8.88 1.98 24.58
N LYS A 197 8.75 0.82 23.93
CA LYS A 197 7.58 0.45 23.13
C LYS A 197 6.31 0.40 23.99
N ASN A 198 5.29 1.15 23.57
CA ASN A 198 3.96 1.07 24.17
C ASN A 198 3.14 -0.07 23.55
N GLN A 199 3.19 -1.25 24.18
CA GLN A 199 2.51 -2.46 23.67
C GLN A 199 0.98 -2.32 23.62
N ALA A 200 0.38 -1.55 24.54
CA ALA A 200 -1.08 -1.34 24.55
C ALA A 200 -1.52 -0.45 23.38
N TRP A 201 -0.71 0.56 23.05
CA TRP A 201 -0.92 1.42 21.89
C TRP A 201 -0.84 0.64 20.58
N GLU A 202 0.20 -0.18 20.40
CA GLU A 202 0.32 -1.04 19.20
C GLU A 202 -0.87 -1.99 19.06
N ALA A 203 -1.21 -2.74 20.12
CA ALA A 203 -2.31 -3.70 20.05
C ALA A 203 -3.67 -3.04 19.75
N LEU A 204 -3.89 -1.81 20.24
CA LEU A 204 -5.07 -1.01 19.93
C LEU A 204 -5.11 -0.63 18.46
N ASN A 205 -4.00 -0.13 17.91
CA ASN A 205 -3.91 0.29 16.52
C ASN A 205 -4.05 -0.88 15.56
N ASP A 206 -3.36 -2.01 15.82
CA ASP A 206 -3.47 -3.22 15.02
C ASP A 206 -4.92 -3.71 14.90
N LYS A 207 -5.67 -3.61 16.01
CA LYS A 207 -7.10 -3.95 16.03
C LYS A 207 -7.90 -3.03 15.11
N TYR A 208 -7.72 -1.71 15.23
CA TYR A 208 -8.42 -0.74 14.38
C TYR A 208 -8.03 -0.87 12.90
N ASP A 209 -6.75 -1.13 12.61
CA ASP A 209 -6.28 -1.39 11.25
C ASP A 209 -6.98 -2.61 10.66
N THR A 210 -7.08 -3.70 11.43
CA THR A 210 -7.78 -4.91 11.00
C THR A 210 -9.26 -4.66 10.74
N GLU A 211 -9.95 -3.98 11.65
CA GLU A 211 -11.39 -3.69 11.51
C GLU A 211 -11.69 -2.76 10.33
N TYR A 212 -10.90 -1.70 10.14
CA TYR A 212 -11.09 -0.75 9.06
C TYR A 212 -10.77 -1.36 7.69
N LEU A 213 -9.66 -2.10 7.57
CA LEU A 213 -9.33 -2.79 6.32
C LEU A 213 -10.42 -3.80 5.95
N GLU A 214 -11.09 -4.43 6.92
CA GLU A 214 -12.23 -5.31 6.63
C GLU A 214 -13.43 -4.54 6.07
N ILE A 215 -13.72 -3.34 6.58
CA ILE A 215 -14.76 -2.47 6.00
C ILE A 215 -14.43 -2.12 4.55
N LEU A 216 -13.21 -1.67 4.28
CA LEU A 216 -12.77 -1.36 2.93
C LEU A 216 -12.84 -2.59 2.00
N LYS A 217 -12.50 -3.79 2.49
CA LYS A 217 -12.65 -5.05 1.74
C LYS A 217 -14.10 -5.30 1.33
N GLN A 218 -15.04 -5.13 2.26
CA GLN A 218 -16.46 -5.35 1.97
C GLN A 218 -16.98 -4.33 0.96
N GLU A 219 -16.61 -3.06 1.08
CA GLU A 219 -16.96 -2.03 0.10
C GLU A 219 -16.37 -2.34 -1.29
N ALA A 220 -15.12 -2.79 -1.34
CA ALA A 220 -14.47 -3.22 -2.57
C ALA A 220 -15.20 -4.42 -3.20
N LEU A 221 -15.58 -5.43 -2.41
CA LEU A 221 -16.34 -6.59 -2.86
C LEU A 221 -17.71 -6.21 -3.46
N GLU A 222 -18.44 -5.32 -2.81
CA GLU A 222 -19.73 -4.83 -3.29
C GLU A 222 -19.58 -4.09 -4.62
N LYS A 223 -18.64 -3.15 -4.69
CA LYS A 223 -18.33 -2.42 -5.93
C LYS A 223 -17.89 -3.38 -7.04
N PHE A 224 -17.09 -4.39 -6.74
CA PHE A 224 -16.63 -5.38 -7.72
C PHE A 224 -17.79 -6.21 -8.31
N LYS A 225 -18.77 -6.60 -7.47
CA LYS A 225 -19.96 -7.34 -7.93
C LYS A 225 -20.83 -6.51 -8.89
N GLU A 226 -20.90 -5.21 -8.68
CA GLU A 226 -21.72 -4.28 -9.47
C GLU A 226 -21.02 -3.77 -10.73
N ASN A 227 -19.68 -3.75 -10.75
CA ASN A 227 -18.91 -3.13 -11.81
C ASN A 227 -18.91 -3.98 -13.11
N ILE A 228 -19.74 -3.57 -14.07
CA ILE A 228 -19.84 -4.15 -15.42
C ILE A 228 -18.50 -4.09 -16.18
N ILE A 229 -17.65 -3.09 -15.91
CA ILE A 229 -16.34 -2.96 -16.55
C ILE A 229 -15.43 -4.10 -16.08
N LEU A 230 -15.39 -4.38 -14.76
CA LEU A 230 -14.59 -5.47 -14.22
C LEU A 230 -15.10 -6.84 -14.66
N LYS A 231 -16.42 -7.02 -14.79
CA LYS A 231 -17.00 -8.24 -15.41
C LYS A 231 -16.59 -8.42 -16.87
N LYS A 232 -16.68 -7.36 -17.68
CA LYS A 232 -16.20 -7.39 -19.07
C LYS A 232 -14.69 -7.58 -19.16
N PHE A 233 -13.95 -7.04 -18.19
CA PHE A 233 -12.51 -7.19 -18.11
C PHE A 233 -12.12 -8.62 -17.72
N ASP A 234 -12.82 -9.25 -16.79
CA ASP A 234 -12.68 -10.68 -16.47
C ASP A 234 -12.98 -11.56 -17.69
N GLU A 235 -14.02 -11.22 -18.48
CA GLU A 235 -14.33 -11.91 -19.74
C GLU A 235 -13.21 -11.75 -20.80
N VAL A 236 -12.57 -10.57 -20.88
CA VAL A 236 -11.48 -10.28 -21.82
C VAL A 236 -10.15 -10.89 -21.37
N ILE A 237 -9.81 -10.85 -20.07
CA ILE A 237 -8.60 -11.47 -19.52
C ILE A 237 -8.65 -12.99 -19.64
N GLN A 238 -9.82 -13.61 -19.48
CA GLN A 238 -9.97 -15.06 -19.62
C GLN A 238 -9.86 -15.55 -21.07
N SER A 239 -9.90 -14.64 -22.05
CA SER A 239 -9.63 -14.98 -23.44
C SER A 239 -8.12 -14.92 -23.71
N GLU A 240 -7.57 -15.93 -24.40
CA GLU A 240 -6.17 -15.95 -24.89
C GLU A 240 -5.82 -14.78 -25.86
N ASP A 241 -6.72 -13.80 -26.03
CA ASP A 241 -6.61 -12.66 -26.94
C ASP A 241 -6.13 -11.37 -26.26
N LEU A 242 -5.88 -11.32 -24.94
CA LEU A 242 -5.51 -10.05 -24.26
C LEU A 242 -4.18 -9.45 -24.79
N GLU A 243 -3.11 -10.24 -24.87
CA GLU A 243 -1.82 -9.76 -25.41
C GLU A 243 -1.94 -9.31 -26.86
N LYS A 244 -2.74 -10.04 -27.65
CA LYS A 244 -2.99 -9.72 -29.05
C LYS A 244 -3.83 -8.45 -29.19
N LEU A 245 -4.84 -8.27 -28.35
CA LEU A 245 -5.68 -7.08 -28.30
C LEU A 245 -4.81 -5.85 -27.96
N ILE A 246 -4.05 -5.91 -26.87
CA ILE A 246 -3.14 -4.82 -26.46
C ILE A 246 -2.08 -4.56 -27.54
N GLY A 247 -1.57 -5.61 -28.18
CA GLY A 247 -0.62 -5.52 -29.30
C GLY A 247 -1.16 -4.78 -30.52
N THR A 248 -2.48 -4.73 -30.71
CA THR A 248 -3.13 -3.98 -31.82
C THR A 248 -3.50 -2.54 -31.46
N MET A 249 -3.43 -2.16 -30.19
CA MET A 249 -3.77 -0.82 -29.73
C MET A 249 -2.65 0.18 -30.03
N SER A 250 -3.03 1.39 -30.40
CA SER A 250 -2.13 2.54 -30.45
C SER A 250 -1.65 2.94 -29.04
N GLU A 251 -0.55 3.68 -28.96
CA GLU A 251 -0.01 4.15 -27.67
C GLU A 251 -0.99 5.03 -26.90
N SER A 252 -1.81 5.84 -27.58
CA SER A 252 -2.86 6.63 -26.91
C SER A 252 -3.96 5.76 -26.32
N GLU A 253 -4.37 4.69 -27.03
CA GLU A 253 -5.38 3.75 -26.54
C GLU A 253 -4.85 2.94 -25.35
N LYS A 254 -3.58 2.53 -25.39
CA LYS A 254 -2.92 1.87 -24.25
C LYS A 254 -2.86 2.78 -23.03
N GLN A 255 -2.49 4.04 -23.20
CA GLN A 255 -2.44 4.99 -22.09
C GLN A 255 -3.84 5.26 -21.50
N GLU A 256 -4.87 5.38 -22.34
CA GLU A 256 -6.24 5.55 -21.87
C GLU A 256 -6.71 4.32 -21.08
N LEU A 257 -6.41 3.11 -21.57
CA LEU A 257 -6.72 1.87 -20.86
C LEU A 257 -5.93 1.76 -19.54
N TYR A 258 -4.64 2.08 -19.56
CA TYR A 258 -3.78 2.10 -18.39
C TYR A 258 -4.37 2.99 -17.29
N ASN A 259 -4.71 4.25 -17.63
CA ASN A 259 -5.28 5.19 -16.67
C ASN A 259 -6.59 4.65 -16.08
N LYS A 260 -7.48 4.10 -16.91
CA LYS A 260 -8.76 3.50 -16.44
C LYS A 260 -8.54 2.33 -15.49
N LEU A 261 -7.60 1.44 -15.80
CA LEU A 261 -7.30 0.28 -14.97
C LEU A 261 -6.59 0.66 -13.69
N LEU A 262 -5.74 1.69 -13.72
CA LEU A 262 -5.01 2.14 -12.55
C LEU A 262 -5.97 2.60 -11.46
N ILE A 263 -7.02 3.31 -11.84
CA ILE A 263 -8.10 3.77 -10.95
C ILE A 263 -8.77 2.58 -10.25
N GLU A 264 -9.14 1.54 -11.00
CA GLU A 264 -9.79 0.36 -10.43
C GLU A 264 -8.84 -0.47 -9.58
N TYR A 265 -7.59 -0.56 -9.99
CA TYR A 265 -6.54 -1.24 -9.23
C TYR A 265 -6.27 -0.55 -7.89
N GLN A 266 -6.18 0.78 -7.86
CA GLN A 266 -5.89 1.52 -6.63
C GLN A 266 -6.93 1.27 -5.54
N LYS A 267 -8.20 1.13 -5.92
CA LYS A 267 -9.31 0.79 -5.01
C LYS A 267 -9.16 -0.55 -4.31
N ILE A 268 -8.29 -1.44 -4.80
CA ILE A 268 -8.06 -2.77 -4.20
C ILE A 268 -6.57 -3.04 -3.93
N ASN A 269 -5.71 -2.03 -4.03
CA ASN A 269 -4.28 -2.21 -3.87
C ASN A 269 -3.90 -2.67 -2.45
N PHE A 270 -4.66 -2.24 -1.45
CA PHE A 270 -4.48 -2.62 -0.05
C PHE A 270 -4.81 -4.09 0.25
N ILE A 271 -5.46 -4.81 -0.68
CA ILE A 271 -5.82 -6.23 -0.49
C ILE A 271 -4.56 -7.08 -0.39
N LYS A 272 -4.45 -7.78 0.72
CA LYS A 272 -3.35 -8.69 1.06
C LYS A 272 -3.65 -10.12 0.59
N SER A 273 -2.62 -10.89 0.32
CA SER A 273 -2.70 -12.32 -0.02
C SER A 273 -3.38 -13.17 1.05
N SER A 274 -3.34 -12.73 2.31
CA SER A 274 -4.04 -13.33 3.46
C SER A 274 -5.54 -13.08 3.50
N ASP A 275 -6.05 -12.20 2.64
CA ASP A 275 -7.44 -11.79 2.64
C ASP A 275 -8.29 -12.70 1.74
N ASP A 276 -9.34 -12.15 1.12
CA ASP A 276 -10.16 -12.84 0.14
C ASP A 276 -9.32 -13.23 -1.09
N GLY A 277 -9.16 -14.54 -1.29
CA GLY A 277 -8.35 -15.07 -2.39
C GLY A 277 -8.84 -14.63 -3.77
N MET A 278 -10.15 -14.40 -3.98
CA MET A 278 -10.66 -13.94 -5.27
C MET A 278 -10.29 -12.48 -5.52
N LEU A 279 -10.44 -11.60 -4.53
CA LEU A 279 -10.00 -10.20 -4.63
C LEU A 279 -8.51 -10.08 -4.87
N PHE A 280 -7.70 -10.87 -4.15
CA PHE A 280 -6.25 -10.87 -4.34
C PHE A 280 -5.89 -11.31 -5.77
N LEU A 281 -6.49 -12.39 -6.27
CA LEU A 281 -6.25 -12.84 -7.65
C LEU A 281 -6.67 -11.77 -8.68
N ASN A 282 -7.75 -11.04 -8.43
CA ASN A 282 -8.17 -9.93 -9.30
C ASN A 282 -7.19 -8.74 -9.26
N LYS A 283 -6.65 -8.42 -8.07
CA LYS A 283 -5.55 -7.45 -7.92
C LYS A 283 -4.35 -7.86 -8.78
N ILE A 284 -3.91 -9.12 -8.71
CA ILE A 284 -2.77 -9.62 -9.50
C ILE A 284 -3.05 -9.56 -11.00
N LYS A 285 -4.25 -9.94 -11.45
CA LYS A 285 -4.63 -9.83 -12.87
C LYS A 285 -4.64 -8.39 -13.38
N LEU A 286 -5.15 -7.44 -12.58
CA LEU A 286 -5.12 -6.02 -12.94
C LEU A 286 -3.68 -5.53 -13.13
N LYS A 287 -2.76 -5.95 -12.25
CA LYS A 287 -1.32 -5.63 -12.40
C LYS A 287 -0.72 -6.16 -13.69
N GLU A 288 -1.07 -7.38 -14.09
CA GLU A 288 -0.60 -7.97 -15.34
C GLU A 288 -0.99 -7.12 -16.56
N VAL A 289 -2.25 -6.66 -16.61
CA VAL A 289 -2.71 -5.81 -17.71
C VAL A 289 -2.13 -4.41 -17.63
N LEU A 290 -1.97 -3.87 -16.42
CA LEU A 290 -1.29 -2.59 -16.20
C LEU A 290 0.15 -2.65 -16.71
N LEU A 291 0.89 -3.73 -16.45
CA LEU A 291 2.23 -3.93 -16.99
C LEU A 291 2.24 -3.96 -18.52
N ALA A 292 1.25 -4.61 -19.14
CA ALA A 292 1.15 -4.68 -20.60
C ALA A 292 0.85 -3.32 -21.26
N THR A 293 0.27 -2.37 -20.51
CA THR A 293 -0.16 -1.05 -21.02
C THR A 293 0.70 0.13 -20.52
N ALA A 294 1.56 -0.10 -19.53
CA ALA A 294 2.39 0.92 -18.90
C ALA A 294 3.61 1.37 -19.75
N SER A 295 4.02 2.63 -19.55
CA SER A 295 5.35 3.10 -19.91
C SER A 295 6.45 2.42 -19.07
N ASN A 296 7.71 2.50 -19.51
CA ASN A 296 8.82 1.80 -18.83
C ASN A 296 9.00 2.21 -17.37
N ASP A 297 8.83 3.49 -17.04
CA ASP A 297 8.99 3.97 -15.66
C ASP A 297 7.87 3.43 -14.76
N ASN A 298 6.62 3.45 -15.24
CA ASN A 298 5.48 2.86 -14.52
C ASN A 298 5.60 1.33 -14.38
N LYS A 299 6.22 0.63 -15.34
CA LYS A 299 6.48 -0.81 -15.20
C LYS A 299 7.40 -1.11 -14.02
N LYS A 300 8.42 -0.29 -13.77
CA LYS A 300 9.34 -0.46 -12.62
C LYS A 300 8.57 -0.38 -11.30
N VAL A 301 7.73 0.63 -11.14
CA VAL A 301 6.88 0.81 -9.95
C VAL A 301 5.92 -0.36 -9.75
N LEU A 302 5.29 -0.85 -10.83
CA LEU A 302 4.42 -2.02 -10.79
C LEU A 302 5.17 -3.29 -10.38
N ILE A 303 6.37 -3.52 -10.91
CA ILE A 303 7.21 -4.67 -10.56
C ILE A 303 7.65 -4.62 -9.09
N GLN A 304 8.06 -3.46 -8.58
CA GLN A 304 8.35 -3.27 -7.16
C GLN A 304 7.13 -3.60 -6.30
N SER A 305 5.94 -3.13 -6.70
CA SER A 305 4.71 -3.46 -5.99
C SER A 305 4.36 -4.95 -6.04
N ILE A 306 4.64 -5.66 -7.13
CA ILE A 306 4.46 -7.13 -7.21
C ILE A 306 5.44 -7.85 -6.28
N MET A 307 6.66 -7.32 -6.10
CA MET A 307 7.61 -7.89 -5.15
C MET A 307 7.12 -7.82 -3.71
N PHE A 308 6.34 -6.79 -3.35
CA PHE A 308 5.66 -6.75 -2.05
C PHE A 308 4.58 -7.82 -1.93
N ASP A 309 3.72 -7.98 -2.94
CA ASP A 309 2.72 -9.06 -2.94
C ASP A 309 3.37 -10.44 -2.86
N PHE A 310 4.54 -10.62 -3.50
CA PHE A 310 5.32 -11.85 -3.44
C PHE A 310 5.88 -12.11 -2.03
N LYS A 311 6.46 -11.08 -1.38
CA LYS A 311 6.90 -11.13 0.03
C LYS A 311 5.76 -11.52 0.95
N GLU A 312 4.63 -10.85 0.78
CA GLU A 312 3.46 -11.01 1.62
C GLU A 312 2.81 -12.39 1.44
N THR A 313 2.69 -12.90 0.20
CA THR A 313 2.20 -14.26 -0.12
C THR A 313 3.05 -15.33 0.55
N ILE A 314 4.36 -15.11 0.59
CA ILE A 314 5.29 -16.03 1.26
C ILE A 314 5.13 -15.97 2.78
N GLN A 315 5.05 -14.77 3.35
CA GLN A 315 4.89 -14.56 4.81
C GLN A 315 3.55 -15.11 5.32
N SER A 316 2.47 -14.93 4.56
CA SER A 316 1.12 -15.40 4.89
C SER A 316 0.93 -16.91 4.64
N LYS A 317 1.91 -17.56 4.01
CA LYS A 317 1.87 -18.97 3.61
C LYS A 317 0.77 -19.31 2.60
N ASN A 318 0.27 -18.34 1.85
CA ASN A 318 -0.77 -18.54 0.83
C ASN A 318 -0.17 -18.94 -0.53
N PHE A 319 0.55 -20.06 -0.53
CA PHE A 319 1.37 -20.47 -1.67
C PHE A 319 0.60 -20.73 -2.96
N ASN A 320 -0.71 -20.96 -2.90
CA ASN A 320 -1.55 -21.08 -4.09
C ASN A 320 -1.56 -19.81 -4.95
N HIS A 321 -1.27 -18.64 -4.36
CA HIS A 321 -1.20 -17.38 -5.09
C HIS A 321 0.15 -17.17 -5.81
N LEU A 322 1.18 -17.96 -5.48
CA LEU A 322 2.49 -17.87 -6.15
C LEU A 322 2.40 -18.23 -7.64
N ASP A 323 1.49 -19.15 -7.99
CA ASP A 323 1.26 -19.56 -9.38
C ASP A 323 0.76 -18.40 -10.26
N SER A 324 0.14 -17.37 -9.66
CA SER A 324 -0.27 -16.15 -10.37
C SER A 324 0.80 -15.07 -10.40
N ILE A 325 1.69 -15.01 -9.40
CA ILE A 325 2.72 -13.97 -9.29
C ILE A 325 4.01 -14.32 -10.07
N LEU A 326 4.48 -15.56 -9.95
CA LEU A 326 5.75 -16.00 -10.53
C LEU A 326 5.83 -15.84 -12.06
N PRO A 327 4.77 -16.13 -12.84
CA PRO A 327 4.81 -15.89 -14.29
C PRO A 327 5.05 -14.41 -14.64
N ILE A 328 4.42 -13.49 -13.92
CA ILE A 328 4.57 -12.04 -14.15
C ILE A 328 6.02 -11.61 -13.89
N LEU A 329 6.59 -12.01 -12.75
CA LEU A 329 7.99 -11.72 -12.40
C LEU A 329 8.98 -12.33 -13.40
N LYS A 330 8.69 -13.53 -13.91
CA LYS A 330 9.51 -14.19 -14.94
C LYS A 330 9.49 -13.42 -16.26
N ASN A 331 8.31 -13.00 -16.71
CA ASN A 331 8.14 -12.26 -17.95
C ASN A 331 8.80 -10.88 -17.91
N HIS A 332 9.05 -10.33 -16.72
CA HIS A 332 9.68 -9.02 -16.50
C HIS A 332 11.01 -9.10 -15.73
N SER A 333 11.74 -10.22 -15.89
CA SER A 333 13.02 -10.44 -15.21
C SER A 333 14.13 -9.47 -15.62
N ASP A 334 13.99 -8.82 -16.78
CA ASP A 334 14.85 -7.73 -17.25
C ASP A 334 14.70 -6.48 -16.37
N ILE A 335 13.47 -6.11 -16.00
CA ILE A 335 13.19 -4.97 -15.12
C ILE A 335 13.71 -5.24 -13.71
N LEU A 336 13.53 -6.46 -13.19
CA LEU A 336 14.07 -6.86 -11.88
C LEU A 336 15.59 -6.71 -11.82
N LYS A 337 16.29 -7.06 -12.91
CA LYS A 337 17.76 -6.88 -13.01
C LYS A 337 18.15 -5.42 -13.10
N GLU A 338 17.38 -4.60 -13.82
CA GLU A 338 17.63 -3.15 -13.89
C GLU A 338 17.50 -2.48 -12.51
N LEU A 339 16.55 -2.94 -11.71
CA LEU A 339 16.31 -2.43 -10.35
C LEU A 339 17.30 -2.97 -9.30
N ASP A 340 18.26 -3.83 -9.69
CA ASP A 340 19.16 -4.57 -8.78
C ASP A 340 18.43 -5.28 -7.63
N ILE A 341 17.19 -5.69 -7.86
CA ILE A 341 16.38 -6.41 -6.86
C ILE A 341 16.96 -7.81 -6.68
N LYS A 342 17.50 -8.09 -5.49
CA LYS A 342 17.97 -9.43 -5.13
C LYS A 342 16.91 -10.13 -4.33
N PHE A 343 16.84 -11.45 -4.52
CA PHE A 343 15.93 -12.28 -3.72
C PHE A 343 16.18 -12.10 -2.21
N SER A 344 17.45 -11.96 -1.81
CA SER A 344 17.87 -11.75 -0.42
C SER A 344 17.30 -10.47 0.20
N ASP A 345 16.96 -9.46 -0.60
CA ASP A 345 16.47 -8.19 -0.10
C ASP A 345 15.04 -8.32 0.47
N TYR A 346 14.31 -9.32 -0.02
CA TYR A 346 12.94 -9.60 0.42
C TYR A 346 12.86 -10.78 1.39
N PHE A 347 13.89 -11.63 1.43
CA PHE A 347 13.88 -12.86 2.23
C PHE A 347 15.25 -13.25 2.77
N ASP A 348 15.31 -13.47 4.08
CA ASP A 348 16.35 -14.29 4.67
C ASP A 348 15.99 -15.77 4.58
N PHE A 349 16.59 -16.46 3.61
CA PHE A 349 16.45 -17.90 3.40
C PHE A 349 16.72 -18.74 4.65
N ASN A 350 17.57 -18.26 5.57
CA ASN A 350 17.92 -19.01 6.77
C ASN A 350 16.77 -19.08 7.77
N ILE A 351 15.86 -18.10 7.72
CA ILE A 351 14.74 -17.94 8.66
C ILE A 351 13.46 -18.58 8.11
N LEU A 352 13.45 -19.02 6.84
CA LEU A 352 12.25 -19.60 6.22
C LEU A 352 11.85 -20.94 6.86
N PRO A 353 10.55 -21.15 7.15
CA PRO A 353 9.99 -22.45 7.52
C PRO A 353 10.30 -23.56 6.51
N ASP A 354 10.39 -24.82 6.97
CA ASP A 354 10.82 -25.95 6.14
C ASP A 354 9.86 -26.25 4.96
N ASP A 355 8.56 -26.08 5.16
CA ASP A 355 7.52 -26.18 4.14
C ASP A 355 7.70 -25.15 3.02
N LEU A 356 8.01 -23.90 3.39
CA LEU A 356 8.33 -22.85 2.45
C LEU A 356 9.64 -23.12 1.70
N LYS A 357 10.67 -23.61 2.40
CA LYS A 357 11.93 -24.04 1.76
C LYS A 357 11.67 -25.08 0.67
N GLN A 358 10.72 -26.00 0.86
CA GLN A 358 10.36 -26.99 -0.17
C GLN A 358 9.73 -26.37 -1.41
N ILE A 359 8.83 -25.41 -1.24
CA ILE A 359 8.15 -24.74 -2.37
C ILE A 359 9.15 -23.88 -3.16
N MET A 360 10.05 -23.21 -2.44
CA MET A 360 11.17 -22.48 -3.02
C MET A 360 12.12 -23.38 -3.80
N LEU A 361 12.39 -24.59 -3.30
CA LEU A 361 13.18 -25.60 -4.02
C LEU A 361 12.45 -26.11 -5.28
N ASN A 362 11.14 -26.34 -5.21
CA ASN A 362 10.33 -26.75 -6.36
C ASN A 362 10.29 -25.68 -7.46
N ASN A 363 10.39 -24.41 -7.07
CA ASN A 363 10.44 -23.27 -7.99
C ASN A 363 11.87 -22.78 -8.24
N LEU A 364 12.91 -23.51 -7.80
CA LEU A 364 14.30 -23.04 -7.80
C LEU A 364 14.79 -22.58 -9.17
N GLU A 365 14.45 -23.33 -10.22
CA GLU A 365 14.87 -23.00 -11.57
C GLU A 365 14.18 -21.72 -12.08
N SER A 366 12.87 -21.59 -11.82
CA SER A 366 12.12 -20.35 -12.08
C SER A 366 12.73 -19.17 -11.31
N LEU A 367 13.01 -19.33 -10.02
CA LEU A 367 13.59 -18.30 -9.17
C LEU A 367 15.00 -17.90 -9.61
N LYS A 368 15.85 -18.87 -10.01
CA LYS A 368 17.17 -18.58 -10.60
C LYS A 368 17.07 -17.83 -11.91
N ASN A 369 16.07 -18.15 -12.73
CA ASN A 369 15.84 -17.43 -13.98
C ASN A 369 15.37 -15.99 -13.74
N ILE A 370 14.55 -15.78 -12.69
CA ILE A 370 14.02 -14.47 -12.29
C ILE A 370 15.12 -13.61 -11.66
N PHE A 371 15.78 -14.09 -10.60
CA PHE A 371 16.68 -13.31 -9.73
C PHE A 371 18.17 -13.54 -10.01
N GLY A 372 18.51 -14.38 -10.98
CA GLY A 372 19.90 -14.72 -11.33
C GLY A 372 20.60 -15.65 -10.32
N GLN A 373 21.93 -15.63 -10.33
CA GLN A 373 22.76 -16.48 -9.46
C GLN A 373 22.72 -16.09 -7.96
N SER A 374 22.02 -15.02 -7.61
CA SER A 374 21.82 -14.58 -6.22
C SER A 374 21.06 -15.63 -5.38
N VAL A 375 20.39 -16.58 -6.03
CA VAL A 375 19.65 -17.68 -5.42
C VAL A 375 20.54 -18.94 -5.31
N ASP A 376 21.33 -19.05 -4.24
CA ASP A 376 22.07 -20.28 -3.91
C ASP A 376 21.30 -21.17 -2.91
N LEU A 377 20.44 -22.05 -3.44
CA LEU A 377 19.75 -23.09 -2.67
C LEU A 377 20.49 -24.45 -2.69
N THR A 378 21.74 -24.51 -3.16
CA THR A 378 22.48 -25.79 -3.25
C THR A 378 22.88 -26.37 -1.89
N LYS A 379 22.83 -25.57 -0.82
CA LYS A 379 23.02 -26.00 0.57
C LYS A 379 21.93 -26.97 1.09
N PHE A 380 20.85 -27.19 0.33
CA PHE A 380 19.69 -27.99 0.74
C PHE A 380 19.54 -29.35 0.02
N LYS A 381 20.55 -29.81 -0.73
CA LYS A 381 20.53 -31.06 -1.51
C LYS A 381 20.29 -32.38 -0.74
N ASN A 382 20.04 -32.36 0.57
CA ASN A 382 19.91 -33.55 1.41
C ASN A 382 18.47 -33.93 1.81
N ILE A 383 17.44 -33.36 1.17
CA ILE A 383 16.05 -33.76 1.44
C ILE A 383 15.56 -34.64 0.28
N SER A 384 15.21 -35.89 0.60
CA SER A 384 14.81 -36.92 -0.38
C SER A 384 13.51 -36.55 -1.11
N VAL A 385 13.60 -36.40 -2.44
CA VAL A 385 12.46 -36.08 -3.33
C VAL A 385 11.33 -37.13 -3.25
N ASP A 386 11.65 -38.38 -2.90
CA ASP A 386 10.67 -39.47 -2.83
C ASP A 386 9.86 -39.48 -1.52
N ASP A 387 10.47 -39.10 -0.40
CA ASP A 387 9.75 -38.88 0.87
C ASP A 387 8.80 -37.66 0.76
N ILE A 388 9.15 -36.70 -0.09
CA ILE A 388 8.40 -35.47 -0.35
C ILE A 388 7.15 -35.72 -1.21
N LYS A 389 7.25 -36.51 -2.29
CA LYS A 389 6.07 -36.88 -3.11
C LYS A 389 4.99 -37.59 -2.32
N SER A 390 5.39 -38.43 -1.36
CA SER A 390 4.48 -39.11 -0.45
C SER A 390 3.72 -38.12 0.45
N ARG A 391 4.40 -37.09 0.98
CA ARG A 391 3.79 -36.07 1.85
C ARG A 391 2.91 -35.07 1.11
N TYR A 392 3.31 -34.60 -0.07
CA TYR A 392 2.48 -33.70 -0.89
C TYR A 392 1.16 -34.37 -1.31
N ASN A 393 1.21 -35.63 -1.75
CA ASN A 393 0.01 -36.40 -2.06
C ASN A 393 -0.87 -36.64 -0.82
N SER A 394 -0.27 -36.80 0.36
CA SER A 394 -1.01 -36.90 1.63
C SER A 394 -1.76 -35.61 1.98
N ILE A 395 -1.11 -34.45 1.83
CA ILE A 395 -1.73 -33.13 2.10
C ILE A 395 -2.84 -32.84 1.09
N LYS A 396 -2.57 -33.00 -0.21
CA LYS A 396 -3.58 -32.81 -1.26
C LYS A 396 -4.82 -33.70 -1.06
N ASN A 397 -4.60 -34.98 -0.76
CA ASN A 397 -5.69 -35.92 -0.47
C ASN A 397 -6.45 -35.60 0.83
N ASN A 398 -5.81 -34.98 1.82
CA ASN A 398 -6.49 -34.54 3.04
C ASN A 398 -7.32 -33.28 2.80
N THR A 399 -6.84 -32.32 2.01
CA THR A 399 -7.61 -31.14 1.62
C THR A 399 -8.84 -31.52 0.80
N ASP A 400 -8.68 -32.43 -0.17
CA ASP A 400 -9.80 -32.94 -0.99
C ASP A 400 -10.82 -33.71 -0.15
N LYS A 401 -10.37 -34.47 0.87
CA LYS A 401 -11.27 -35.16 1.82
C LYS A 401 -12.03 -34.21 2.74
N VAL A 402 -11.40 -33.13 3.19
CA VAL A 402 -12.06 -32.11 4.02
C VAL A 402 -13.10 -31.35 3.20
N ILE A 403 -12.78 -31.00 1.96
CA ILE A 403 -13.72 -30.33 1.04
C ILE A 403 -14.91 -31.24 0.70
N HIS A 404 -14.69 -32.52 0.40
CA HIS A 404 -15.79 -33.47 0.19
C HIS A 404 -16.59 -33.78 1.45
N GLY A 405 -15.95 -33.89 2.62
CA GLY A 405 -16.66 -34.09 3.89
C GLY A 405 -17.55 -32.91 4.30
N VAL A 406 -17.12 -31.68 4.00
CA VAL A 406 -17.93 -30.47 4.21
C VAL A 406 -19.09 -30.40 3.21
N LEU A 407 -18.86 -30.72 1.92
CA LEU A 407 -19.91 -30.78 0.90
C LEU A 407 -20.95 -31.86 1.19
N ASP A 408 -20.55 -33.05 1.62
CA ASP A 408 -21.48 -34.13 1.99
C ASP A 408 -22.31 -33.80 3.24
N SER A 409 -21.79 -32.97 4.15
CA SER A 409 -22.53 -32.48 5.32
C SER A 409 -23.54 -31.37 4.98
N LEU A 410 -23.31 -30.65 3.88
CA LEU A 410 -24.19 -29.61 3.34
C LEU A 410 -25.27 -30.16 2.41
N ILE A 411 -25.03 -31.32 1.79
CA ILE A 411 -26.01 -32.00 0.93
C ILE A 411 -26.97 -32.89 1.74
N ASN A 412 -26.58 -33.30 2.95
CA ASN A 412 -27.40 -34.16 3.84
C ASN A 412 -28.05 -33.42 5.02
N LYS A 413 -28.16 -32.09 4.95
CA LYS A 413 -29.05 -31.26 5.79
C LYS A 413 -30.08 -30.58 4.90
#